data_AF-A0A9W6KSV6-F1
#
_entry.id   AF-A0A9W6KSV6-F1
#
_cell.length_a   1.000
_cell.length_b   1.000
_cell.length_c   1.000
_cell.angle_alpha   90.00
_cell.angle_beta   90.00
_cell.angle_gamma   90.00
#
_symmetry.space_group_name_H-M   'P 1'
#
loop_
_entity.id
_entity.type
_entity.pdbx_description
1 polymer ?
#
loop_
_entity_poly.entity_id
_entity_poly.type
_entity_poly.pdbx_seq_one_letter_code
_entity_poly.pdbx_strand_id
1 'polypeptide(L)'
;MTGPTPRLRRWGVLPDRYADRQVAASTIDVHGRIVALLVDSDANCTQLVSQQQPYSALAVVIDGADVTQVALRDLDLHFPKIDVLGDGFILVGARCAMPSGPAATTLAELEAEIPRNGHIIGGDGRTRTRFHAGNSIGQLMSDQTGNIWTGYSDEASICALRIASTSTRHPANRPPPPLRTTLSTPGLIRWTSAGEPAWYAVFDTNGPHRWLALYALNVGAHRTWAYPYTGFPLVEIDQDGIRCVRRNPVRSAGGVIIADDDVAFIGHHGPLPRTPGHYTVTFARINDGPLEAAATAPLLLPDGNRPNAWANHTICRDNRMWIQFHNSRTWYVLEI
;
A
#
# COMPACT_ATOMS: atom_id res chain seq x y z
N MET A 1 -5.84 16.49 -30.15
CA MET A 1 -4.37 16.66 -30.08
C MET A 1 -3.80 15.36 -29.55
N THR A 2 -2.90 14.70 -30.29
CA THR A 2 -2.17 13.52 -29.78
C THR A 2 -1.06 14.02 -28.85
N GLY A 3 -1.31 14.02 -27.54
CA GLY A 3 -0.27 14.28 -26.55
C GLY A 3 0.87 13.26 -26.65
N PRO A 4 2.03 13.53 -26.03
CA PRO A 4 3.15 12.60 -25.99
C PRO A 4 2.69 11.24 -25.43
N THR A 5 3.10 10.15 -26.09
CA THR A 5 2.76 8.81 -25.61
C THR A 5 3.55 8.50 -24.34
N PRO A 6 2.90 8.17 -23.21
CA PRO A 6 3.57 7.96 -21.95
C PRO A 6 4.48 6.75 -22.04
N ARG A 7 5.75 6.99 -21.75
CA ARG A 7 6.81 5.99 -21.86
C ARG A 7 7.53 5.84 -20.54
N LEU A 8 7.61 4.60 -20.08
CA LEU A 8 8.39 4.22 -18.92
C LEU A 8 9.89 4.41 -19.18
N ARG A 9 10.61 4.85 -18.16
CA ARG A 9 12.07 4.81 -18.10
C ARG A 9 12.51 3.72 -17.14
N ARG A 10 13.65 3.07 -17.39
CA ARG A 10 14.24 2.18 -16.38
C ARG A 10 14.69 3.03 -15.19
N TRP A 11 14.22 2.70 -14.00
CA TRP A 11 14.60 3.38 -12.76
C TRP A 11 15.85 2.76 -12.14
N GLY A 12 15.83 1.45 -11.95
CA GLY A 12 16.94 0.74 -11.35
C GLY A 12 16.72 -0.76 -11.33
N VAL A 13 17.76 -1.48 -10.88
CA VAL A 13 17.75 -2.94 -10.79
C VAL A 13 18.42 -3.38 -9.50
N LEU A 14 17.91 -4.45 -8.88
CA LEU A 14 18.61 -5.11 -7.78
C LEU A 14 19.96 -5.65 -8.27
N PRO A 15 21.09 -5.37 -7.57
CA PRO A 15 22.41 -5.85 -7.97
C PRO A 15 22.51 -7.38 -8.11
N ASP A 16 23.34 -7.85 -9.05
CA ASP A 16 23.53 -9.27 -9.35
C ASP A 16 24.12 -10.07 -8.20
N ARG A 17 24.81 -9.42 -7.25
CA ARG A 17 25.29 -10.08 -6.01
C ARG A 17 24.18 -10.63 -5.12
N TYR A 18 22.92 -10.31 -5.42
CA TYR A 18 21.74 -10.86 -4.75
C TYR A 18 20.98 -11.87 -5.62
N ALA A 19 21.55 -12.33 -6.74
CA ALA A 19 20.87 -13.19 -7.71
C ALA A 19 20.45 -14.55 -7.13
N ASP A 20 21.16 -15.03 -6.12
CA ASP A 20 20.92 -16.26 -5.37
C ASP A 20 19.75 -16.17 -4.37
N ARG A 21 19.29 -14.96 -4.05
CA ARG A 21 18.19 -14.71 -3.11
C ARG A 21 16.86 -14.51 -3.81
N GLN A 22 15.78 -14.93 -3.18
CA GLN A 22 14.44 -14.61 -3.62
C GLN A 22 14.04 -13.20 -3.13
N VAL A 23 13.36 -12.43 -3.98
CA VAL A 23 12.71 -11.17 -3.58
C VAL A 23 11.36 -11.49 -2.95
N ALA A 24 11.26 -11.42 -1.63
CA ALA A 24 10.00 -11.64 -0.90
C ALA A 24 9.07 -10.43 -0.97
N ALA A 25 9.65 -9.23 -0.95
CA ALA A 25 8.96 -7.96 -1.10
C ALA A 25 9.88 -6.91 -1.72
N SER A 26 9.33 -5.94 -2.44
CA SER A 26 10.07 -4.74 -2.83
C SER A 26 9.16 -3.52 -2.95
N THR A 27 9.73 -2.34 -2.74
CA THR A 27 9.04 -1.06 -2.87
C THR A 27 10.01 0.03 -3.34
N ILE A 28 9.46 1.23 -3.52
CA ILE A 28 10.21 2.47 -3.64
C ILE A 28 9.84 3.36 -2.45
N ASP A 29 10.84 3.72 -1.65
CA ASP A 29 10.59 4.52 -0.45
C ASP A 29 10.30 5.99 -0.76
N VAL A 30 10.08 6.78 0.28
CA VAL A 30 9.75 8.20 0.18
C VAL A 30 10.85 9.06 -0.47
N HIS A 31 12.07 8.53 -0.57
CA HIS A 31 13.20 9.20 -1.21
C HIS A 31 13.46 8.68 -2.64
N GLY A 32 12.63 7.77 -3.15
CA GLY A 32 12.80 7.18 -4.47
C GLY A 32 13.80 6.02 -4.51
N ARG A 33 14.25 5.51 -3.35
CA ARG A 33 15.25 4.45 -3.28
C ARG A 33 14.59 3.09 -3.43
N ILE A 34 15.30 2.13 -4.03
CA ILE A 34 14.81 0.76 -4.11
C ILE A 34 14.98 0.10 -2.75
N VAL A 35 13.89 -0.44 -2.21
CA VAL A 35 13.90 -1.23 -0.99
C VAL A 35 13.48 -2.65 -1.33
N ALA A 36 14.23 -3.65 -0.88
CA ALA A 36 13.85 -5.05 -1.07
C ALA A 36 14.07 -5.87 0.20
N LEU A 37 13.16 -6.81 0.43
CA LEU A 37 13.29 -7.86 1.41
C LEU A 37 13.72 -9.13 0.68
N LEU A 38 14.94 -9.56 0.92
CA LEU A 38 15.54 -10.72 0.28
C LEU A 38 15.56 -11.90 1.25
N VAL A 39 15.12 -13.07 0.79
CA VAL A 39 15.08 -14.31 1.58
C VAL A 39 15.86 -15.41 0.87
N ASP A 40 16.19 -16.46 1.61
CA ASP A 40 16.77 -17.67 1.03
C ASP A 40 15.73 -18.37 0.13
N SER A 41 16.19 -19.13 -0.87
CA SER A 41 15.33 -19.70 -1.91
C SER A 41 14.33 -20.75 -1.43
N ASP A 42 14.53 -21.28 -0.23
CA ASP A 42 13.65 -22.24 0.43
C ASP A 42 12.58 -21.59 1.32
N ALA A 43 12.62 -20.26 1.51
CA ALA A 43 11.63 -19.55 2.28
C ALA A 43 10.26 -19.56 1.58
N ASN A 44 9.23 -20.01 2.30
CA ASN A 44 7.87 -20.13 1.78
C ASN A 44 6.97 -18.91 2.05
N CYS A 45 7.54 -17.77 2.47
CA CYS A 45 6.81 -16.58 2.90
C CYS A 45 5.96 -15.91 1.80
N THR A 46 6.14 -16.30 0.53
CA THR A 46 5.38 -15.81 -0.64
C THR A 46 4.44 -16.86 -1.21
N GLN A 47 4.27 -18.01 -0.55
CA GLN A 47 3.45 -19.13 -1.01
C GLN A 47 2.25 -19.32 -0.10
N LEU A 48 1.10 -19.73 -0.64
CA LEU A 48 -0.07 -20.09 0.18
C LEU A 48 0.19 -21.39 0.94
N VAL A 49 0.68 -21.28 2.17
CA VAL A 49 0.92 -22.40 3.09
C VAL A 49 0.04 -22.28 4.33
N SER A 50 -0.31 -23.41 4.95
CA SER A 50 -1.13 -23.44 6.17
C SER A 50 -0.38 -22.95 7.40
N GLN A 51 0.93 -23.12 7.44
CA GLN A 51 1.79 -22.68 8.53
C GLN A 51 3.08 -22.07 7.97
N GLN A 52 3.31 -20.81 8.34
CA GLN A 52 4.53 -20.10 8.03
C GLN A 52 5.63 -20.52 9.02
N GLN A 53 6.79 -20.93 8.52
CA GLN A 53 7.97 -21.11 9.36
C GLN A 53 8.68 -19.77 9.54
N PRO A 54 9.27 -19.49 10.72
CA PRO A 54 10.14 -18.35 10.89
C PRO A 54 11.29 -18.38 9.88
N TYR A 55 11.66 -17.22 9.34
CA TYR A 55 12.74 -17.09 8.37
C TYR A 55 13.63 -15.90 8.69
N SER A 56 14.87 -15.97 8.19
CA SER A 56 15.76 -14.81 8.15
C SER A 56 15.63 -14.11 6.81
N ALA A 57 15.88 -12.81 6.81
CA ALA A 57 15.86 -12.00 5.61
C ALA A 57 16.95 -10.94 5.64
N LEU A 58 17.23 -10.37 4.48
CA LEU A 58 18.09 -9.21 4.31
C LEU A 58 17.25 -8.08 3.75
N ALA A 59 17.05 -7.03 4.54
CA ALA A 59 16.49 -5.78 4.03
C ALA A 59 17.62 -4.98 3.36
N VAL A 60 17.41 -4.59 2.10
CA VAL A 60 18.37 -3.80 1.34
C VAL A 60 17.74 -2.50 0.87
N VAL A 61 18.48 -1.40 1.01
CA VAL A 61 18.11 -0.09 0.46
C VAL A 61 19.20 0.31 -0.53
N ILE A 62 18.81 0.61 -1.76
CA ILE A 62 19.72 0.98 -2.85
C ILE A 62 19.44 2.41 -3.28
N ASP A 63 20.47 3.23 -3.19
CA ASP A 63 20.48 4.63 -3.61
C ASP A 63 21.64 4.85 -4.59
N GLY A 64 21.36 4.70 -5.88
CA GLY A 64 22.40 4.69 -6.91
C GLY A 64 23.43 3.58 -6.67
N ALA A 65 24.66 3.96 -6.34
CA ALA A 65 25.75 3.04 -6.04
C ALA A 65 25.80 2.61 -4.56
N ASP A 66 25.17 3.37 -3.67
CA ASP A 66 25.18 3.13 -2.24
C ASP A 66 24.15 2.06 -1.89
N VAL A 67 24.56 1.10 -1.05
CA VAL A 67 23.68 0.02 -0.62
C VAL A 67 23.81 -0.23 0.87
N THR A 68 22.72 -0.01 1.58
CA THR A 68 22.57 -0.35 2.99
C THR A 68 21.92 -1.71 3.13
N GLN A 69 22.42 -2.52 4.08
CA GLN A 69 21.93 -3.86 4.32
C GLN A 69 21.69 -4.08 5.82
N VAL A 70 20.54 -4.65 6.15
CA VAL A 70 20.18 -4.97 7.53
C VAL A 70 19.66 -6.41 7.59
N ALA A 71 20.33 -7.23 8.40
CA ALA A 71 19.91 -8.61 8.62
C ALA A 71 18.71 -8.65 9.58
N LEU A 72 17.66 -9.33 9.16
CA LEU A 72 16.42 -9.53 9.90
C LEU A 72 16.31 -11.01 10.27
N ARG A 73 15.90 -11.30 11.49
CA ARG A 73 15.79 -12.67 12.01
C ARG A 73 14.39 -12.91 12.57
N ASP A 74 14.02 -14.18 12.63
CA ASP A 74 12.78 -14.66 13.27
C ASP A 74 11.52 -13.97 12.72
N LEU A 75 11.49 -13.69 11.40
CA LEU A 75 10.32 -13.15 10.72
C LEU A 75 9.30 -14.25 10.48
N ASP A 76 8.03 -13.97 10.76
CA ASP A 76 6.89 -14.89 10.64
C ASP A 76 5.78 -14.30 9.75
N LEU A 77 6.15 -13.39 8.85
CA LEU A 77 5.20 -12.64 8.02
C LEU A 77 4.86 -13.39 6.72
N HIS A 78 3.56 -13.43 6.40
CA HIS A 78 3.04 -14.04 5.19
C HIS A 78 2.71 -13.01 4.12
N PHE A 79 3.23 -13.20 2.90
CA PHE A 79 3.22 -12.23 1.81
C PHE A 79 3.71 -10.86 2.29
N PRO A 80 4.98 -10.77 2.73
CA PRO A 80 5.48 -9.56 3.35
C PRO A 80 5.41 -8.37 2.38
N LYS A 81 5.19 -7.19 2.95
CA LYS A 81 5.45 -5.89 2.32
C LYS A 81 6.45 -5.16 3.20
N ILE A 82 7.22 -4.26 2.59
CA ILE A 82 8.27 -3.50 3.27
C ILE A 82 8.23 -2.05 2.81
N ASP A 83 8.57 -1.11 3.69
CA ASP A 83 8.99 0.25 3.36
C ASP A 83 10.02 0.74 4.41
N VAL A 84 10.72 1.84 4.10
CA VAL A 84 11.60 2.51 5.07
C VAL A 84 10.76 3.34 6.03
N LEU A 85 11.12 3.27 7.33
CA LEU A 85 10.51 4.06 8.38
C LEU A 85 11.60 4.57 9.34
N GLY A 86 11.84 5.88 9.34
CA GLY A 86 12.90 6.48 10.14
C GLY A 86 14.28 5.92 9.77
N ASP A 87 14.99 5.39 10.76
CA ASP A 87 16.30 4.74 10.60
C ASP A 87 16.21 3.25 10.24
N GLY A 88 15.01 2.69 10.09
CA GLY A 88 14.80 1.27 9.83
C GLY A 88 13.64 1.02 8.87
N PHE A 89 12.78 0.07 9.21
CA PHE A 89 11.77 -0.48 8.31
C PHE A 89 10.42 -0.69 9.00
N ILE A 90 9.36 -0.58 8.20
CA ILE A 90 8.06 -1.17 8.50
C ILE A 90 7.88 -2.41 7.61
N LEU A 91 7.53 -3.53 8.22
CA LEU A 91 7.11 -4.73 7.51
C LEU A 91 5.67 -5.09 7.91
N VAL A 92 4.87 -5.51 6.95
CA VAL A 92 3.56 -6.10 7.24
C VAL A 92 3.36 -7.41 6.48
N GLY A 93 2.81 -8.43 7.13
CA GLY A 93 2.32 -9.62 6.46
C GLY A 93 0.95 -9.31 5.83
N ALA A 94 0.83 -9.40 4.50
CA ALA A 94 -0.43 -9.08 3.83
C ALA A 94 -1.56 -10.05 4.18
N ARG A 95 -1.23 -11.25 4.65
CA ARG A 95 -2.20 -12.20 5.20
C ARG A 95 -1.88 -12.52 6.65
N CYS A 96 -2.94 -12.64 7.46
CA CYS A 96 -2.85 -13.13 8.83
C CYS A 96 -4.07 -13.97 9.20
N ALA A 97 -3.88 -14.95 10.08
CA ALA A 97 -4.98 -15.74 10.62
C ALA A 97 -5.78 -14.90 11.60
N MET A 98 -6.98 -14.48 11.19
CA MET A 98 -7.90 -13.79 12.09
C MET A 98 -8.43 -14.77 13.15
N PRO A 99 -8.74 -14.31 14.38
CA PRO A 99 -9.35 -15.15 15.39
C PRO A 99 -10.62 -15.83 14.85
N SER A 100 -10.65 -17.17 14.90
CA SER A 100 -11.76 -17.99 14.40
C SER A 100 -12.29 -18.98 15.44
N GLY A 101 -11.83 -18.86 16.69
CA GLY A 101 -12.27 -19.67 17.83
C GLY A 101 -13.58 -19.18 18.46
N PRO A 102 -13.97 -19.73 19.62
CA PRO A 102 -15.04 -19.16 20.44
C PRO A 102 -14.79 -17.67 20.68
N ALA A 103 -15.86 -16.87 20.77
CA ALA A 103 -15.70 -15.45 21.07
C ALA A 103 -14.96 -15.28 22.40
N ALA A 104 -13.85 -14.54 22.37
CA ALA A 104 -13.12 -14.15 23.59
C ALA A 104 -14.09 -13.57 24.62
N THR A 105 -14.00 -14.05 25.85
CA THR A 105 -14.89 -13.64 26.95
C THR A 105 -14.31 -12.45 27.73
N THR A 106 -13.01 -12.22 27.58
CA THR A 106 -12.30 -11.08 28.17
C THR A 106 -11.53 -10.28 27.10
N LEU A 107 -11.21 -9.02 27.41
CA LEU A 107 -10.34 -8.20 26.56
C LEU A 107 -8.92 -8.80 26.45
N ALA A 108 -8.39 -9.38 27.54
CA ALA A 108 -7.06 -9.98 27.53
C ALA A 108 -6.99 -11.22 26.62
N GLU A 109 -8.02 -12.06 26.62
CA GLU A 109 -8.16 -13.18 25.67
C GLU A 109 -8.20 -12.67 24.22
N LEU A 110 -9.01 -11.64 23.95
CA LEU A 110 -9.10 -11.05 22.62
C LEU A 110 -7.73 -10.50 22.16
N GLU A 111 -7.03 -9.76 23.01
CA GLU A 111 -5.70 -9.20 22.69
C GLU A 111 -4.62 -10.26 22.47
N ALA A 112 -4.75 -11.43 23.10
CA ALA A 112 -3.84 -12.56 22.90
C ALA A 112 -4.07 -13.27 21.56
N GLU A 113 -5.31 -13.28 21.06
CA GLU A 113 -5.67 -13.91 19.78
C GLU A 113 -5.41 -13.01 18.57
N ILE A 114 -5.36 -11.69 18.75
CA ILE A 114 -5.16 -10.75 17.64
C ILE A 114 -3.75 -10.93 17.03
N PRO A 115 -3.65 -11.22 15.72
CA PRO A 115 -2.35 -11.43 15.08
C PRO A 115 -1.56 -10.13 14.99
N ARG A 116 -0.26 -10.18 15.28
CA ARG A 116 0.64 -9.01 15.23
C ARG A 116 1.51 -9.05 13.97
N ASN A 117 0.85 -8.88 12.83
CA ASN A 117 1.45 -8.98 11.51
C ASN A 117 2.11 -7.69 11.01
N GLY A 118 2.14 -6.60 11.79
CA GLY A 118 2.92 -5.39 11.50
C GLY A 118 4.13 -5.29 12.43
N HIS A 119 5.33 -5.16 11.87
CA HIS A 119 6.60 -5.12 12.61
C HIS A 119 7.35 -3.83 12.28
N ILE A 120 7.65 -3.02 13.29
CA ILE A 120 8.54 -1.86 13.17
C ILE A 120 9.93 -2.31 13.61
N ILE A 121 10.91 -2.17 12.74
CA ILE A 121 12.27 -2.65 12.91
C ILE A 121 13.23 -1.46 12.84
N GLY A 122 14.19 -1.40 13.76
CA GLY A 122 15.24 -0.37 13.76
C GLY A 122 16.33 -0.62 12.72
N GLY A 123 17.21 0.36 12.51
CA GLY A 123 18.38 0.21 11.63
C GLY A 123 19.37 -0.88 12.05
N ASP A 124 19.28 -1.33 13.30
CA ASP A 124 20.05 -2.45 13.86
C ASP A 124 19.44 -3.84 13.57
N GLY A 125 18.30 -3.88 12.87
CA GLY A 125 17.57 -5.12 12.54
C GLY A 125 16.71 -5.68 13.68
N ARG A 126 16.64 -4.99 14.83
CA ARG A 126 15.80 -5.43 15.96
C ARG A 126 14.38 -4.92 15.82
N THR A 127 13.41 -5.79 16.13
CA THR A 127 12.00 -5.38 16.22
C THR A 127 11.81 -4.47 17.43
N ARG A 128 11.34 -3.24 17.18
CA ARG A 128 10.97 -2.25 18.21
C ARG A 128 9.52 -2.44 18.67
N THR A 129 8.61 -2.63 17.71
CA THR A 129 7.18 -2.76 17.98
C THR A 129 6.55 -3.80 17.08
N ARG A 130 5.54 -4.51 17.59
CA ARG A 130 4.63 -5.33 16.78
C ARG A 130 3.19 -4.90 17.03
N PHE A 131 2.39 -4.83 15.98
CA PHE A 131 0.99 -4.42 16.05
C PHE A 131 0.13 -5.19 15.04
N HIS A 132 -1.19 -5.09 15.19
CA HIS A 132 -2.15 -5.71 14.28
C HIS A 132 -2.44 -4.77 13.11
N ALA A 133 -1.94 -5.11 11.93
CA ALA A 133 -2.17 -4.33 10.71
C ALA A 133 -3.39 -4.83 9.92
N GLY A 134 -4.08 -5.87 10.39
CA GLY A 134 -5.23 -6.46 9.68
C GLY A 134 -4.84 -7.42 8.55
N ASN A 135 -5.84 -8.08 7.98
CA ASN A 135 -5.69 -9.06 6.91
C ASN A 135 -5.99 -8.45 5.53
N SER A 136 -5.48 -9.09 4.48
CA SER A 136 -5.70 -8.73 3.07
C SER A 136 -5.20 -7.34 2.69
N ILE A 137 -3.97 -7.03 3.12
CA ILE A 137 -3.29 -5.76 2.82
C ILE A 137 -2.80 -5.78 1.37
N GLY A 138 -3.28 -4.85 0.56
CA GLY A 138 -2.86 -4.65 -0.83
C GLY A 138 -1.66 -3.71 -0.97
N GLN A 139 -1.56 -2.69 -0.13
CA GLN A 139 -0.54 -1.64 -0.23
C GLN A 139 0.03 -1.28 1.16
N LEU A 140 1.33 -1.00 1.21
CA LEU A 140 2.05 -0.48 2.38
C LEU A 140 2.96 0.64 1.91
N MET A 141 2.88 1.81 2.53
CA MET A 141 3.77 2.94 2.24
C MET A 141 4.00 3.78 3.51
N SER A 142 5.19 4.35 3.66
CA SER A 142 5.47 5.39 4.65
C SER A 142 5.55 6.77 4.01
N ASP A 143 5.18 7.80 4.77
CA ASP A 143 5.34 9.22 4.38
C ASP A 143 6.55 9.88 5.06
N GLN A 144 6.87 11.11 4.66
CA GLN A 144 8.03 11.87 5.16
C GLN A 144 7.94 12.22 6.65
N THR A 145 6.72 12.20 7.21
CA THR A 145 6.48 12.49 8.63
C THR A 145 6.53 11.24 9.50
N GLY A 146 6.76 10.07 8.89
CA GLY A 146 6.82 8.78 9.57
C GLY A 146 5.46 8.14 9.81
N ASN A 147 4.38 8.63 9.19
CA ASN A 147 3.15 7.83 9.21
C ASN A 147 3.27 6.64 8.27
N ILE A 148 2.54 5.59 8.62
CA ILE A 148 2.43 4.37 7.83
C ILE A 148 1.03 4.35 7.23
N TRP A 149 0.91 3.98 5.97
CA TRP A 149 -0.34 3.86 5.25
C TRP A 149 -0.52 2.42 4.79
N THR A 150 -1.66 1.82 5.13
CA THR A 150 -2.03 0.47 4.69
C THR A 150 -3.31 0.52 3.90
N GLY A 151 -3.23 0.11 2.63
CA GLY A 151 -4.37 -0.07 1.74
C GLY A 151 -4.83 -1.52 1.72
N TYR A 152 -6.13 -1.74 1.69
CA TYR A 152 -6.76 -3.06 1.87
C TYR A 152 -7.60 -3.48 0.66
N SER A 153 -7.75 -4.78 0.45
CA SER A 153 -8.72 -5.32 -0.52
C SER A 153 -10.12 -5.45 0.08
N ASP A 154 -11.09 -5.90 -0.73
CA ASP A 154 -12.49 -6.10 -0.34
C ASP A 154 -12.72 -7.33 0.56
N GLU A 155 -11.73 -8.19 0.72
CA GLU A 155 -11.74 -9.30 1.68
C GLU A 155 -11.15 -8.92 3.05
N ALA A 156 -10.69 -7.68 3.20
CA ALA A 156 -9.93 -7.29 4.37
C ALA A 156 -10.77 -7.25 5.65
N SER A 157 -10.11 -7.59 6.74
CA SER A 157 -10.66 -7.54 8.09
C SER A 157 -9.59 -7.13 9.08
N ILE A 158 -9.98 -6.40 10.11
CA ILE A 158 -9.08 -5.91 11.15
C ILE A 158 -9.81 -5.83 12.49
N CYS A 159 -9.13 -6.18 13.59
CA CYS A 159 -9.58 -5.88 14.95
C CYS A 159 -9.21 -4.43 15.31
N ALA A 160 -10.05 -3.50 14.87
CA ALA A 160 -9.83 -2.07 15.01
C ALA A 160 -10.06 -1.60 16.45
N LEU A 161 -9.22 -0.67 16.91
CA LEU A 161 -9.48 0.11 18.10
C LEU A 161 -10.56 1.15 17.79
N ARG A 162 -11.51 1.31 18.71
CA ARG A 162 -12.44 2.43 18.63
C ARG A 162 -11.66 3.70 18.98
N ILE A 163 -11.30 4.50 17.97
CA ILE A 163 -10.82 5.87 18.23
C ILE A 163 -12.02 6.65 18.82
N ALA A 164 -11.78 7.39 19.90
CA ALA A 164 -12.80 8.26 20.47
C ALA A 164 -13.20 9.30 19.43
N SER A 165 -14.32 9.03 18.73
CA SER A 165 -14.98 10.04 17.92
C SER A 165 -15.34 11.22 18.82
N THR A 166 -14.98 12.44 18.41
CA THR A 166 -15.46 13.70 19.03
C THR A 166 -16.97 13.87 18.87
N SER A 167 -17.62 13.02 18.07
CA SER A 167 -19.05 12.96 17.87
C SER A 167 -19.59 11.62 18.37
N THR A 168 -20.17 11.59 19.57
CA THR A 168 -21.48 10.94 19.83
C THR A 168 -21.89 11.12 21.29
N ARG A 169 -23.03 11.78 21.49
CA ARG A 169 -23.84 11.66 22.70
C ARG A 169 -24.22 10.18 22.85
N HIS A 170 -23.65 9.49 23.84
CA HIS A 170 -24.15 8.17 24.23
C HIS A 170 -25.33 8.32 25.20
N PRO A 171 -26.49 7.67 24.96
CA PRO A 171 -27.54 7.59 25.97
C PRO A 171 -27.03 6.81 27.20
N ALA A 172 -27.30 7.34 28.39
CA ALA A 172 -26.67 6.97 29.67
C ALA A 172 -26.86 5.51 30.16
N ASN A 173 -27.64 4.68 29.45
CA ASN A 173 -28.08 3.37 29.94
C ASN A 173 -27.60 2.17 29.12
N ARG A 174 -26.55 2.31 28.30
CA ARG A 174 -25.95 1.18 27.59
C ARG A 174 -24.57 0.86 28.16
N PRO A 175 -24.24 -0.43 28.43
CA PRO A 175 -22.87 -0.79 28.77
C PRO A 175 -21.91 -0.22 27.72
N PRO A 176 -20.73 0.25 28.12
CA PRO A 176 -19.77 0.79 27.18
C PRO A 176 -19.50 -0.27 26.10
N PRO A 177 -19.57 0.10 24.81
CA PRO A 177 -19.25 -0.85 23.74
C PRO A 177 -17.81 -1.36 23.91
N PRO A 178 -17.49 -2.55 23.38
CA PRO A 178 -16.16 -3.14 23.50
C PRO A 178 -15.08 -2.19 22.95
N LEU A 179 -13.89 -2.20 23.57
CA LEU A 179 -12.74 -1.35 23.22
C LEU A 179 -12.25 -1.60 21.78
N ARG A 180 -12.46 -2.81 21.28
CA ARG A 180 -12.17 -3.24 19.90
C ARG A 180 -13.41 -3.79 19.22
N THR A 181 -13.44 -3.63 17.90
CA THR A 181 -14.43 -4.27 17.03
C THR A 181 -13.75 -4.82 15.79
N THR A 182 -14.24 -5.94 15.27
CA THR A 182 -13.87 -6.39 13.93
C THR A 182 -14.49 -5.42 12.93
N LEU A 183 -13.64 -4.81 12.10
CA LEU A 183 -14.01 -3.98 10.98
C LEU A 183 -13.70 -4.76 9.71
N SER A 184 -14.73 -4.96 8.88
CA SER A 184 -14.55 -5.50 7.54
C SER A 184 -14.33 -4.34 6.57
N THR A 185 -13.55 -4.59 5.51
CA THR A 185 -13.31 -3.64 4.42
C THR A 185 -12.90 -2.24 4.90
N PRO A 186 -11.81 -2.11 5.70
CA PRO A 186 -11.35 -0.82 6.20
C PRO A 186 -10.89 0.14 5.09
N GLY A 187 -10.52 -0.39 3.91
CA GLY A 187 -10.07 0.36 2.74
C GLY A 187 -8.69 0.99 2.89
N LEU A 188 -8.54 1.92 3.83
CA LEU A 188 -7.30 2.63 4.11
C LEU A 188 -7.22 2.99 5.60
N ILE A 189 -6.05 2.75 6.19
CA ILE A 189 -5.71 3.13 7.57
C ILE A 189 -4.37 3.86 7.56
N ARG A 190 -4.29 4.94 8.36
CA ARG A 190 -3.05 5.61 8.69
C ARG A 190 -2.64 5.28 10.12
N TRP A 191 -1.39 4.92 10.30
CA TRP A 191 -0.77 4.61 11.58
C TRP A 191 0.33 5.61 11.89
N THR A 192 0.60 5.79 13.18
CA THR A 192 1.79 6.51 13.64
C THR A 192 3.06 5.68 13.38
N SER A 193 4.22 6.31 13.52
CA SER A 193 5.53 5.63 13.48
C SER A 193 5.71 4.60 14.59
N ALA A 194 4.85 4.59 15.61
CA ALA A 194 4.82 3.60 16.68
C ALA A 194 3.87 2.42 16.39
N GLY A 195 3.15 2.44 15.26
CA GLY A 195 2.18 1.39 14.89
C GLY A 195 0.82 1.56 15.58
N GLU A 196 0.52 2.74 16.10
CA GLU A 196 -0.79 3.07 16.67
C GLU A 196 -1.71 3.59 15.56
N PRO A 197 -3.00 3.20 15.53
CA PRO A 197 -3.90 3.70 14.51
C PRO A 197 -4.20 5.19 14.74
N ALA A 198 -3.76 6.04 13.82
CA ALA A 198 -3.96 7.48 13.88
C ALA A 198 -5.28 7.90 13.22
N TRP A 199 -5.70 7.19 12.17
CA TRP A 199 -6.89 7.54 11.39
C TRP A 199 -7.41 6.34 10.58
N TYR A 200 -8.73 6.21 10.48
CA TYR A 200 -9.43 5.19 9.68
C TYR A 200 -10.31 5.88 8.64
N ALA A 201 -10.13 5.53 7.36
CA ALA A 201 -10.89 6.16 6.29
C ALA A 201 -12.40 5.96 6.40
N VAL A 202 -12.84 4.81 6.91
CA VAL A 202 -14.25 4.48 7.13
C VAL A 202 -14.94 5.33 8.20
N PHE A 203 -14.19 5.98 9.09
CA PHE A 203 -14.74 6.83 10.16
C PHE A 203 -14.67 8.31 9.84
N ASP A 204 -14.06 8.67 8.71
CA ASP A 204 -13.96 10.06 8.27
C ASP A 204 -15.27 10.50 7.59
N THR A 205 -15.93 11.50 8.17
CA THR A 205 -17.24 11.98 7.72
C THR A 205 -17.20 12.70 6.38
N ASN A 206 -16.02 13.16 5.95
CA ASN A 206 -15.83 13.81 4.66
C ASN A 206 -15.57 12.80 3.54
N GLY A 207 -15.42 11.51 3.89
CA GLY A 207 -15.10 10.47 2.94
C GLY A 207 -16.24 10.00 2.06
N PRO A 208 -15.93 9.20 1.02
CA PRO A 208 -16.96 8.49 0.30
C PRO A 208 -17.71 7.54 1.23
N HIS A 209 -18.98 7.27 0.91
CA HIS A 209 -19.83 6.38 1.70
C HIS A 209 -19.26 4.96 1.89
N ARG A 210 -18.35 4.51 1.03
CA ARG A 210 -17.78 3.16 1.04
C ARG A 210 -16.30 3.17 0.69
N TRP A 211 -15.51 2.45 1.49
CA TRP A 211 -14.06 2.26 1.35
C TRP A 211 -13.72 0.79 1.14
N LEU A 212 -14.47 0.08 0.27
CA LEU A 212 -14.44 -1.39 0.28
C LEU A 212 -13.05 -1.97 0.00
N ALA A 213 -12.41 -1.50 -1.07
CA ALA A 213 -11.06 -1.88 -1.47
C ALA A 213 -10.31 -0.63 -1.95
N LEU A 214 -9.00 -0.57 -1.71
CA LEU A 214 -8.13 0.46 -2.25
C LEU A 214 -7.45 -0.06 -3.51
N TYR A 215 -7.72 0.61 -4.63
CA TYR A 215 -7.17 0.22 -5.94
C TYR A 215 -5.85 0.91 -6.24
N ALA A 216 -5.70 2.16 -5.83
CA ALA A 216 -4.47 2.91 -5.93
C ALA A 216 -4.30 3.84 -4.73
N LEU A 217 -3.04 4.08 -4.41
CA LEU A 217 -2.59 4.95 -3.34
C LEU A 217 -1.36 5.71 -3.86
N ASN A 218 -1.36 7.02 -3.64
CA ASN A 218 -0.22 7.88 -3.85
C ASN A 218 0.11 8.58 -2.53
N VAL A 219 1.29 8.32 -1.97
CA VAL A 219 1.75 8.97 -0.74
C VAL A 219 2.86 9.95 -1.11
N GLY A 220 2.44 11.20 -1.32
CA GLY A 220 3.31 12.31 -1.65
C GLY A 220 3.93 13.00 -0.44
N ALA A 221 4.75 14.02 -0.69
CA ALA A 221 5.43 14.78 0.37
C ALA A 221 4.45 15.57 1.26
N HIS A 222 3.36 16.10 0.69
CA HIS A 222 2.41 16.97 1.38
C HIS A 222 0.98 16.45 1.39
N ARG A 223 0.63 15.58 0.44
CA ARG A 223 -0.72 15.06 0.25
C ARG A 223 -0.68 13.57 -0.02
N THR A 224 -1.67 12.88 0.52
CA THR A 224 -1.95 11.48 0.16
C THR A 224 -3.20 11.45 -0.70
N TRP A 225 -3.17 10.63 -1.74
CA TRP A 225 -4.30 10.45 -2.64
C TRP A 225 -4.71 8.99 -2.67
N ALA A 226 -5.99 8.74 -2.47
CA ALA A 226 -6.56 7.40 -2.47
C ALA A 226 -7.59 7.24 -3.59
N TYR A 227 -7.67 6.02 -4.12
CA TYR A 227 -8.60 5.67 -5.18
C TYR A 227 -9.39 4.39 -4.80
N PRO A 228 -10.46 4.53 -3.98
CA PRO A 228 -11.19 3.39 -3.44
C PRO A 228 -12.35 2.89 -4.35
N TYR A 229 -12.68 1.61 -4.24
CA TYR A 229 -13.92 1.00 -4.75
C TYR A 229 -15.12 1.36 -3.84
N THR A 230 -16.35 1.61 -4.32
CA THR A 230 -16.93 1.24 -5.62
C THR A 230 -17.04 2.35 -6.65
N GLY A 231 -17.15 3.59 -6.20
CA GLY A 231 -17.35 4.74 -7.08
C GLY A 231 -16.07 5.22 -7.76
N PHE A 232 -14.93 4.63 -7.40
CA PHE A 232 -13.60 5.04 -7.83
C PHE A 232 -13.37 6.55 -7.72
N PRO A 233 -13.73 7.24 -6.61
CA PRO A 233 -13.43 8.66 -6.48
C PRO A 233 -11.92 8.88 -6.32
N LEU A 234 -11.43 10.05 -6.72
CA LEU A 234 -10.11 10.51 -6.32
C LEU A 234 -10.27 11.24 -4.99
N VAL A 235 -9.67 10.70 -3.92
CA VAL A 235 -9.77 11.24 -2.56
C VAL A 235 -8.46 11.90 -2.20
N GLU A 236 -8.52 13.19 -1.86
CA GLU A 236 -7.40 13.97 -1.34
C GLU A 236 -7.40 13.91 0.19
N ILE A 237 -6.27 13.55 0.77
CA ILE A 237 -6.09 13.32 2.21
C ILE A 237 -4.88 14.11 2.69
N ASP A 238 -5.01 14.73 3.85
CA ASP A 238 -3.90 15.36 4.56
C ASP A 238 -3.80 14.87 6.02
N GLN A 239 -3.03 15.60 6.84
CA GLN A 239 -2.82 15.26 8.24
C GLN A 239 -4.13 15.25 9.06
N ASP A 240 -5.14 16.04 8.67
CA ASP A 240 -6.39 16.19 9.41
C ASP A 240 -7.49 15.24 8.91
N GLY A 241 -7.26 14.58 7.76
CA GLY A 241 -8.16 13.57 7.19
C GLY A 241 -8.51 13.88 5.74
N ILE A 242 -9.75 13.57 5.35
CA ILE A 242 -10.20 13.76 3.97
C ILE A 242 -10.52 15.23 3.73
N ARG A 243 -9.81 15.80 2.75
CA ARG A 243 -9.96 17.20 2.33
C ARG A 243 -10.95 17.35 1.19
N CYS A 244 -10.94 16.40 0.26
CA CYS A 244 -11.79 16.45 -0.93
C CYS A 244 -12.06 15.06 -1.51
N VAL A 245 -13.25 14.87 -2.07
CA VAL A 245 -13.65 13.65 -2.80
C VAL A 245 -14.14 14.07 -4.18
N ARG A 246 -13.40 13.68 -5.23
CA ARG A 246 -13.70 14.05 -6.61
C ARG A 246 -14.20 12.85 -7.41
N ARG A 247 -15.32 13.03 -8.12
CA ARG A 247 -15.74 12.10 -9.17
C ARG A 247 -14.77 12.19 -10.34
N ASN A 248 -14.52 11.07 -11.01
CA ASN A 248 -13.71 11.00 -12.22
C ASN A 248 -14.27 9.94 -13.18
N PRO A 249 -13.97 10.05 -14.48
CA PRO A 249 -14.49 9.14 -15.50
C PRO A 249 -13.70 7.82 -15.57
N VAL A 250 -12.54 7.75 -14.91
CA VAL A 250 -11.69 6.56 -14.95
C VAL A 250 -12.26 5.50 -14.00
N ARG A 251 -12.10 4.24 -14.39
CA ARG A 251 -12.51 3.08 -13.59
C ARG A 251 -11.34 2.11 -13.53
N SER A 252 -11.15 1.48 -12.37
CA SER A 252 -10.15 0.41 -12.18
C SER A 252 -8.70 0.80 -12.51
N ALA A 253 -8.29 2.04 -12.22
CA ALA A 253 -6.88 2.42 -12.21
C ALA A 253 -6.15 1.72 -11.03
N GLY A 254 -4.98 1.15 -11.29
CA GLY A 254 -4.09 0.56 -10.28
C GLY A 254 -2.93 1.48 -9.88
N GLY A 255 -2.84 2.67 -10.47
CA GLY A 255 -1.90 3.72 -10.13
C GLY A 255 -2.49 5.09 -10.41
N VAL A 256 -2.14 6.08 -9.59
CA VAL A 256 -2.55 7.48 -9.75
C VAL A 256 -1.35 8.37 -9.42
N ILE A 257 -0.96 9.23 -10.35
CA ILE A 257 0.09 10.24 -10.17
C ILE A 257 -0.49 11.63 -10.27
N ILE A 258 0.04 12.53 -9.44
CA ILE A 258 -0.46 13.89 -9.25
C ILE A 258 0.71 14.85 -9.33
N ALA A 259 0.65 15.80 -10.25
CA ALA A 259 1.61 16.89 -10.40
C ALA A 259 0.82 18.20 -10.42
N ASP A 260 0.83 18.93 -9.30
CA ASP A 260 -0.04 20.10 -9.10
C ASP A 260 -1.51 19.76 -9.41
N ASP A 261 -2.07 20.35 -10.48
CA ASP A 261 -3.43 20.08 -10.94
C ASP A 261 -3.50 18.91 -11.94
N ASP A 262 -2.39 18.44 -12.49
CA ASP A 262 -2.38 17.38 -13.48
C ASP A 262 -2.41 16.00 -12.82
N VAL A 263 -3.28 15.14 -13.35
CA VAL A 263 -3.51 13.79 -12.84
C VAL A 263 -3.33 12.80 -13.97
N ALA A 264 -2.65 11.69 -13.69
CA ALA A 264 -2.68 10.55 -14.60
C ALA A 264 -3.10 9.28 -13.87
N PHE A 265 -4.08 8.59 -14.45
CA PHE A 265 -4.58 7.31 -14.00
C PHE A 265 -3.98 6.21 -14.84
N ILE A 266 -3.33 5.24 -14.20
CA ILE A 266 -2.73 4.09 -14.85
C ILE A 266 -3.61 2.89 -14.58
N GLY A 267 -4.20 2.34 -15.63
CA GLY A 267 -5.15 1.25 -15.53
C GLY A 267 -5.08 0.30 -16.71
N HIS A 268 -5.79 -0.80 -16.58
CA HIS A 268 -5.95 -1.75 -17.67
C HIS A 268 -6.96 -1.27 -18.69
N HIS A 269 -6.64 -1.44 -19.97
CA HIS A 269 -7.56 -1.16 -21.05
C HIS A 269 -8.27 -2.42 -21.54
N GLY A 270 -9.56 -2.30 -21.81
CA GLY A 270 -10.34 -3.26 -22.58
C GLY A 270 -11.48 -3.95 -21.81
N PRO A 271 -12.47 -4.51 -22.52
CA PRO A 271 -13.49 -5.36 -21.92
C PRO A 271 -12.85 -6.62 -21.32
N LEU A 272 -13.55 -7.24 -20.37
CA LEU A 272 -13.15 -8.55 -19.88
C LEU A 272 -13.17 -9.58 -21.03
N PRO A 273 -12.22 -10.52 -21.09
CA PRO A 273 -11.12 -10.73 -20.15
C PRO A 273 -9.95 -9.75 -20.35
N ARG A 274 -9.32 -9.33 -19.24
CA ARG A 274 -8.17 -8.41 -19.28
C ARG A 274 -6.96 -9.10 -19.94
N THR A 275 -6.30 -8.42 -20.87
CA THR A 275 -5.06 -8.91 -21.51
C THR A 275 -3.82 -8.43 -20.72
N PRO A 276 -2.90 -9.33 -20.31
CA PRO A 276 -1.67 -8.91 -19.64
C PRO A 276 -0.91 -7.86 -20.45
N GLY A 277 -0.33 -6.87 -19.77
CA GLY A 277 0.52 -5.88 -20.42
C GLY A 277 -0.20 -4.76 -21.19
N HIS A 278 -1.53 -4.81 -21.31
CA HIS A 278 -2.32 -3.76 -21.95
C HIS A 278 -2.71 -2.66 -20.96
N TYR A 279 -1.73 -1.82 -20.63
CA TYR A 279 -1.89 -0.65 -19.77
C TYR A 279 -2.18 0.61 -20.58
N THR A 280 -3.04 1.46 -20.04
CA THR A 280 -3.28 2.83 -20.52
C THR A 280 -3.06 3.83 -19.41
N VAL A 281 -2.63 5.02 -19.82
CA VAL A 281 -2.58 6.20 -18.98
C VAL A 281 -3.68 7.14 -19.46
N THR A 282 -4.58 7.50 -18.56
CA THR A 282 -5.61 8.51 -18.79
C THR A 282 -5.24 9.77 -18.02
N PHE A 283 -4.97 10.85 -18.75
CA PHE A 283 -4.68 12.17 -18.19
C PHE A 283 -5.97 12.92 -17.89
N ALA A 284 -6.00 13.62 -16.78
CA ALA A 284 -7.08 14.49 -16.32
C ALA A 284 -6.49 15.70 -15.60
N ARG A 285 -7.32 16.70 -15.31
CA ARG A 285 -6.89 17.88 -14.55
C ARG A 285 -7.86 18.17 -13.41
N ILE A 286 -7.32 18.48 -12.24
CA ILE A 286 -8.04 18.96 -11.07
C ILE A 286 -8.46 20.40 -11.36
N ASN A 287 -9.76 20.62 -11.38
CA ASN A 287 -10.39 21.93 -11.42
C ASN A 287 -11.45 21.99 -10.31
N ASP A 288 -12.19 23.10 -10.24
CA ASP A 288 -13.39 23.20 -9.41
C ASP A 288 -14.48 22.24 -9.92
N GLY A 289 -14.55 21.04 -9.35
CA GLY A 289 -15.59 20.06 -9.63
C GLY A 289 -15.08 18.65 -9.97
N PRO A 290 -15.88 17.87 -10.75
CA PRO A 290 -15.48 16.55 -11.23
C PRO A 290 -14.25 16.63 -12.15
N LEU A 291 -13.39 15.61 -12.09
CA LEU A 291 -12.31 15.45 -13.06
C LEU A 291 -12.88 15.12 -14.43
N GLU A 292 -12.32 15.73 -15.47
CA GLU A 292 -12.59 15.39 -16.87
C GLU A 292 -11.33 14.77 -17.50
N ALA A 293 -11.51 13.69 -18.26
CA ALA A 293 -10.39 13.05 -18.96
C ALA A 293 -10.00 13.90 -20.17
N ALA A 294 -8.75 14.32 -20.22
CA ALA A 294 -8.20 15.11 -21.32
C ALA A 294 -7.68 14.24 -22.46
N ALA A 295 -7.01 13.12 -22.13
CA ALA A 295 -6.42 12.22 -23.11
C ALA A 295 -6.21 10.81 -22.53
N THR A 296 -6.22 9.79 -23.40
CA THR A 296 -5.84 8.41 -23.04
C THR A 296 -4.83 7.89 -24.05
N ALA A 297 -3.76 7.27 -23.57
CA ALA A 297 -2.72 6.68 -24.41
C ALA A 297 -2.20 5.35 -23.83
N PRO A 298 -1.66 4.43 -24.67
CA PRO A 298 -1.03 3.23 -24.16
C PRO A 298 0.22 3.56 -23.34
N LEU A 299 0.45 2.82 -22.26
CA LEU A 299 1.71 2.87 -21.52
C LEU A 299 2.74 1.99 -22.24
N LEU A 300 3.88 2.57 -22.59
CA LEU A 300 4.95 1.87 -23.30
C LEU A 300 6.19 1.70 -22.43
N LEU A 301 6.92 0.61 -22.68
CA LEU A 301 8.27 0.36 -22.18
C LEU A 301 9.30 1.29 -22.87
N PRO A 302 10.54 1.40 -22.35
CA PRO A 302 11.57 2.24 -22.95
C PRO A 302 11.82 1.98 -24.44
N ASP A 303 11.72 0.73 -24.87
CA ASP A 303 11.89 0.28 -26.25
C ASP A 303 10.69 0.63 -27.17
N GLY A 304 9.61 1.19 -26.61
CA GLY A 304 8.39 1.54 -27.32
C GLY A 304 7.36 0.41 -27.42
N ASN A 305 7.66 -0.79 -26.92
CA ASN A 305 6.72 -1.89 -26.88
C ASN A 305 5.77 -1.76 -25.68
N ARG A 306 4.64 -2.49 -25.73
CA ARG A 306 3.81 -2.66 -24.53
C ARG A 306 4.50 -3.64 -23.57
N PRO A 307 4.28 -3.51 -22.25
CA PRO A 307 4.56 -4.61 -21.35
C PRO A 307 3.85 -5.88 -21.81
N ASN A 308 4.38 -7.06 -21.49
CA ASN A 308 3.80 -8.35 -21.84
C ASN A 308 3.28 -9.15 -20.63
N ALA A 309 3.32 -8.54 -19.44
CA ALA A 309 2.97 -9.17 -18.17
C ALA A 309 2.12 -8.22 -17.31
N TRP A 310 1.48 -8.78 -16.29
CA TRP A 310 0.89 -7.99 -15.21
C TRP A 310 1.98 -7.29 -14.39
N ALA A 311 1.63 -6.15 -13.85
CA ALA A 311 2.37 -5.44 -12.84
C ALA A 311 2.25 -6.23 -11.55
N ASN A 312 3.40 -6.55 -10.96
CA ASN A 312 3.49 -7.16 -9.65
C ASN A 312 3.36 -6.08 -8.56
N HIS A 313 3.95 -4.91 -8.80
CA HIS A 313 3.92 -3.78 -7.87
C HIS A 313 3.77 -2.46 -8.60
N THR A 314 3.02 -1.54 -7.97
CA THR A 314 2.84 -0.15 -8.39
C THR A 314 2.97 0.72 -7.15
N ILE A 315 3.92 1.65 -7.18
CA ILE A 315 4.19 2.61 -6.10
C ILE A 315 4.02 4.00 -6.69
N CYS A 316 3.12 4.81 -6.14
CA CYS A 316 2.92 6.19 -6.59
C CYS A 316 3.32 7.17 -5.48
N ARG A 317 4.15 8.16 -5.82
CA ARG A 317 4.48 9.28 -4.92
C ARG A 317 4.55 10.53 -5.75
N ASP A 318 3.70 11.50 -5.41
CA ASP A 318 3.57 12.78 -6.11
C ASP A 318 3.40 12.55 -7.63
N ASN A 319 4.27 13.16 -8.44
CA ASN A 319 4.23 13.12 -9.89
C ASN A 319 4.83 11.83 -10.50
N ARG A 320 5.23 10.85 -9.67
CA ARG A 320 5.91 9.63 -10.12
C ARG A 320 5.17 8.36 -9.76
N MET A 321 5.20 7.42 -10.70
CA MET A 321 4.80 6.03 -10.48
C MET A 321 5.97 5.13 -10.83
N TRP A 322 6.35 4.29 -9.89
CA TRP A 322 7.23 3.17 -10.13
C TRP A 322 6.42 1.90 -10.31
N ILE A 323 6.80 1.09 -11.29
CA ILE A 323 6.11 -0.13 -11.66
C ILE A 323 7.10 -1.26 -11.87
N GLN A 324 6.73 -2.44 -11.39
CA GLN A 324 7.47 -3.68 -11.56
C GLN A 324 6.57 -4.70 -12.24
N PHE A 325 7.08 -5.38 -13.26
CA PHE A 325 6.38 -6.46 -13.99
C PHE A 325 6.91 -7.83 -13.54
N HIS A 326 6.85 -8.84 -14.42
CA HIS A 326 7.38 -10.20 -14.20
C HIS A 326 8.77 -10.23 -13.53
N ASN A 327 9.71 -9.39 -13.97
CA ASN A 327 11.04 -9.36 -13.36
C ASN A 327 10.99 -8.53 -12.06
N SER A 328 10.92 -9.22 -10.92
CA SER A 328 10.86 -8.62 -9.59
C SER A 328 12.12 -7.86 -9.15
N ARG A 329 13.13 -7.78 -10.02
CA ARG A 329 14.39 -7.06 -9.76
C ARG A 329 14.47 -5.72 -10.46
N THR A 330 13.62 -5.46 -11.46
CA THR A 330 13.71 -4.24 -12.28
C THR A 330 12.53 -3.33 -12.03
N TRP A 331 12.84 -2.08 -11.68
CA TRP A 331 11.84 -1.02 -11.55
C TRP A 331 11.87 -0.10 -12.77
N TYR A 332 10.68 0.28 -13.21
CA TYR A 332 10.47 1.32 -14.20
C TYR A 332 9.77 2.51 -13.55
N VAL A 333 9.92 3.70 -14.11
CA VAL A 333 9.26 4.93 -13.65
C VAL A 333 8.52 5.62 -14.79
N LEU A 334 7.32 6.11 -14.48
CA LEU A 334 6.58 7.11 -15.24
C LEU A 334 6.53 8.39 -14.41
N GLU A 335 6.67 9.53 -15.06
CA GLU A 335 6.59 10.86 -14.45
C GLU A 335 5.75 11.75 -15.36
N ILE A 336 4.94 12.64 -14.77
CA ILE A 336 4.11 13.62 -15.49
C ILE A 336 4.49 15.05 -15.13
#